data_AF-A0A1H3GWT7-F1
#
_entry.id   AF-A0A1H3GWT7-F1
#
_cell.length_a   1.000
_cell.length_b   1.000
_cell.length_c   1.000
_cell.angle_alpha   90.00
_cell.angle_beta   90.00
_cell.angle_gamma   90.00
#
_symmetry.space_group_name_H-M   'P 1'
#
loop_
_entity.id
_entity.type
_entity.pdbx_description
1 polymer ?
#
loop_
_entity_poly.entity_id
_entity_poly.type
_entity_poly.pdbx_seq_one_letter_code
_entity_poly.pdbx_strand_id
1 'polypeptide(L)'
;MLDHEMKSVEFCHRGYKVYQEEDTRNVYLKRKGHIIAKMPCRRPLDEESLRVRVDCYIELLKICEMIEEKKLRDRKEKARGTKKKEKEKAIDNYAPKRKKSDEVLTYFSM
;
A
#
# COMPACT_ATOMS: atom_id res chain seq x y z
N MET A 1 -37.85 10.98 -36.40
CA MET A 1 -36.76 10.16 -35.86
C MET A 1 -35.99 11.06 -34.92
N LEU A 2 -36.03 10.79 -33.61
CA LEU A 2 -35.34 11.62 -32.62
C LEU A 2 -33.89 11.16 -32.56
N ASP A 3 -33.01 11.86 -33.28
CA ASP A 3 -31.57 11.78 -33.06
C ASP A 3 -31.29 12.32 -31.66
N HIS A 4 -31.24 11.43 -30.67
CA HIS A 4 -30.60 11.71 -29.39
C HIS A 4 -29.09 11.60 -29.61
N GLU A 5 -28.47 12.70 -30.05
CA GLU A 5 -27.03 12.89 -29.86
C GLU A 5 -26.75 12.89 -28.34
N MET A 6 -26.45 11.71 -27.80
CA MET A 6 -26.11 11.51 -26.39
C MET A 6 -24.78 12.21 -26.10
N LYS A 7 -24.83 13.25 -25.26
CA LYS A 7 -23.67 14.08 -24.90
C LYS A 7 -22.87 13.40 -23.79
N SER A 8 -22.13 12.34 -24.12
CA SER A 8 -21.12 11.81 -23.21
C SER A 8 -20.00 12.84 -23.03
N VAL A 9 -19.78 13.30 -21.79
CA VAL A 9 -18.65 14.16 -21.45
C VAL A 9 -17.38 13.31 -21.42
N GLU A 10 -16.59 13.37 -22.50
CA GLU A 10 -15.25 12.78 -22.56
C GLU A 10 -14.21 13.91 -22.60
N PHE A 11 -13.28 13.91 -21.65
CA PHE A 11 -12.15 14.82 -21.67
C PHE A 11 -10.87 14.17 -21.15
N CYS A 12 -9.74 14.76 -21.50
CA CYS A 12 -8.44 14.34 -20.99
C CYS A 12 -8.00 15.24 -19.83
N HIS A 13 -7.63 14.64 -18.70
CA HIS A 13 -7.14 15.36 -17.52
C HIS A 13 -5.93 14.68 -16.90
N ARG A 14 -4.81 15.40 -16.76
CA ARG A 14 -3.54 14.90 -16.21
C ARG A 14 -3.07 13.56 -16.81
N GLY A 15 -3.35 13.33 -18.10
CA GLY A 15 -2.99 12.09 -18.82
C GLY A 15 -3.96 10.92 -18.63
N TYR A 16 -5.11 11.16 -17.98
CA TYR A 16 -6.23 10.22 -17.87
C TYR A 16 -7.35 10.65 -18.80
N LYS A 17 -8.03 9.67 -19.41
CA LYS A 17 -9.31 9.87 -20.08
C LYS A 17 -10.42 9.72 -19.05
N VAL A 18 -11.23 10.75 -18.91
CA VAL A 18 -12.38 10.78 -18.01
C VAL A 18 -13.62 10.64 -18.87
N TYR A 19 -14.48 9.68 -18.52
CA TYR A 19 -15.81 9.57 -19.14
C TYR A 19 -16.85 9.32 -18.07
N GLN A 20 -18.03 9.93 -18.22
CA GLN A 20 -19.18 9.66 -17.37
C GLN A 20 -20.24 8.92 -18.18
N GLU A 21 -20.62 7.72 -17.73
CA GLU A 21 -21.78 7.01 -18.28
C GLU A 21 -23.08 7.68 -17.78
N GLU A 22 -24.00 8.03 -18.68
CA GLU A 22 -25.27 8.65 -18.32
C GLU A 22 -26.18 7.67 -17.56
N ASP A 23 -26.28 6.42 -18.01
CA ASP A 23 -27.18 5.40 -17.45
C ASP A 23 -26.82 5.04 -16.01
N THR A 24 -25.54 4.80 -15.77
CA THR A 24 -25.05 4.31 -14.48
C THR A 24 -24.53 5.43 -13.58
N ARG A 25 -24.41 6.66 -14.13
CA ARG A 25 -23.84 7.85 -13.49
C ARG A 25 -22.43 7.66 -12.97
N ASN A 26 -21.75 6.61 -13.43
CA ASN A 26 -20.39 6.31 -12.99
C ASN A 26 -19.41 7.13 -13.81
N VAL A 27 -18.46 7.73 -13.10
CA VAL A 27 -17.31 8.38 -13.70
C VAL A 27 -16.19 7.37 -13.72
N TYR A 28 -15.59 7.19 -14.89
CA TYR A 28 -14.53 6.23 -15.08
C TYR A 28 -13.25 6.96 -15.46
N LEU A 29 -12.16 6.45 -14.91
CA LEU A 29 -10.83 6.93 -15.16
C LEU A 29 -10.09 5.88 -16.00
N LYS A 30 -9.76 6.22 -17.24
CA LYS A 30 -9.00 5.36 -18.15
C LYS A 30 -7.59 5.90 -18.36
N ARG A 31 -6.60 5.02 -18.44
CA ARG A 31 -5.23 5.35 -18.88
C ARG A 31 -4.68 4.22 -19.72
N LYS A 32 -4.10 4.55 -20.87
CA LYS A 32 -3.58 3.56 -21.84
C LYS A 32 -4.60 2.44 -22.19
N GLY A 33 -5.88 2.80 -22.32
CA GLY A 33 -6.95 1.84 -22.65
C GLY A 33 -7.50 1.02 -21.47
N HIS A 34 -6.87 1.06 -20.29
CA HIS A 34 -7.35 0.35 -19.10
C HIS A 34 -8.17 1.25 -18.18
N ILE A 35 -9.25 0.71 -17.61
CA ILE A 35 -10.00 1.38 -16.54
C ILE A 35 -9.21 1.23 -15.24
N ILE A 36 -8.71 2.35 -14.74
CA ILE A 36 -8.00 2.41 -13.46
C ILE A 36 -8.98 2.51 -12.31
N ALA A 37 -10.08 3.25 -12.53
CA ALA A 37 -11.03 3.53 -11.47
C ALA A 37 -12.45 3.70 -12.00
N LYS A 38 -13.40 3.30 -11.16
CA LYS A 38 -14.84 3.54 -11.33
C LYS A 38 -15.34 4.26 -10.08
N MET A 39 -15.85 5.46 -10.27
CA MET A 39 -16.34 6.34 -9.21
C MET A 39 -17.86 6.53 -9.35
N PRO A 40 -18.66 6.07 -8.37
CA PRO A 40 -20.09 6.32 -8.40
C PRO A 40 -20.37 7.80 -8.13
N CYS A 41 -21.20 8.42 -8.97
CA CYS A 41 -21.72 9.76 -8.74
C CYS A 41 -23.24 9.72 -8.54
N ARG A 42 -23.72 10.46 -7.54
CA ARG A 42 -25.16 10.54 -7.24
C ARG A 42 -25.92 11.34 -8.32
N ARG A 43 -25.25 12.35 -8.88
CA ARG A 43 -25.75 13.25 -9.91
C ARG A 43 -24.73 13.34 -11.07
N PRO A 44 -25.18 13.62 -12.31
CA PRO A 44 -24.27 14.03 -13.37
C PRO A 44 -23.50 15.27 -12.91
N LEU A 45 -22.20 15.28 -13.21
CA LEU A 45 -21.33 16.38 -12.82
C LEU A 45 -21.00 17.19 -14.07
N ASP A 46 -20.94 18.50 -13.91
CA ASP A 46 -20.36 19.40 -14.90
C ASP A 46 -18.84 19.15 -15.04
N GLU A 47 -18.25 19.65 -16.11
CA GLU A 47 -16.85 19.40 -16.45
C GLU A 47 -15.88 19.86 -15.36
N GLU A 48 -16.12 21.01 -14.73
CA GLU A 48 -15.26 21.52 -13.67
C GLU A 48 -15.35 20.67 -12.40
N SER A 49 -16.57 20.30 -11.98
CA SER A 49 -16.77 19.34 -10.90
C SER A 49 -16.13 17.99 -11.18
N LEU A 50 -16.15 17.51 -12.43
CA LEU A 50 -15.48 16.27 -12.83
C LEU A 50 -13.96 16.40 -12.69
N ARG A 51 -13.36 17.52 -13.13
CA ARG A 51 -11.91 17.78 -12.98
C ARG A 51 -11.49 17.74 -11.52
N VAL A 52 -12.18 18.49 -10.65
CA VAL A 52 -11.88 18.53 -9.21
C VAL A 52 -12.00 17.14 -8.59
N ARG A 53 -13.05 16.39 -8.94
CA ARG A 53 -13.26 15.05 -8.40
C ARG A 53 -12.20 14.06 -8.86
N VAL A 54 -11.81 14.13 -10.12
CA VAL A 54 -10.73 13.33 -10.69
C VAL A 54 -9.41 13.67 -10.01
N ASP A 55 -9.11 14.94 -9.76
CA ASP A 55 -7.90 15.36 -9.05
C ASP A 55 -7.86 14.79 -7.63
N CYS A 56 -8.92 14.98 -6.86
CA CYS A 56 -9.04 14.38 -5.53
C CYS A 56 -8.82 12.86 -5.56
N TYR A 57 -9.38 12.19 -6.56
CA TYR A 57 -9.25 10.73 -6.69
C TYR A 57 -7.84 10.30 -7.07
N ILE A 58 -7.17 11.02 -7.97
CA ILE A 58 -5.76 10.76 -8.34
C ILE A 58 -4.88 10.90 -7.11
N GLU A 59 -5.06 11.93 -6.30
CA GLU A 59 -4.28 12.10 -5.08
C GLU A 59 -4.58 11.00 -4.05
N LEU A 60 -5.84 10.55 -3.92
CA LEU A 60 -6.19 9.39 -3.09
C LEU A 60 -5.51 8.09 -3.57
N LEU A 61 -5.46 7.85 -4.88
CA LEU A 61 -4.75 6.69 -5.44
C LEU A 61 -3.26 6.70 -5.06
N LYS A 62 -2.59 7.86 -5.16
CA LYS A 62 -1.18 7.99 -4.73
C LYS A 62 -1.01 7.69 -3.25
N ILE A 63 -1.91 8.18 -2.39
CA ILE A 63 -1.87 7.90 -0.96
C ILE A 63 -2.04 6.40 -0.70
N CYS A 64 -2.95 5.73 -1.40
CA CYS A 64 -3.14 4.28 -1.30
C CYS A 64 -1.86 3.53 -1.69
N GLU A 65 -1.23 3.89 -2.81
CA GLU A 65 0.05 3.31 -3.25
C GLU A 65 1.15 3.49 -2.18
N MET A 66 1.28 4.70 -1.62
CA MET A 66 2.26 4.97 -0.55
C MET A 66 2.01 4.12 0.71
N ILE A 67 0.75 3.90 1.08
CA ILE A 67 0.39 3.05 2.23
C ILE A 67 0.76 1.59 1.96
N GLU A 68 0.50 1.09 0.75
CA GLU A 68 0.86 -0.28 0.37
C GLU A 68 2.38 -0.48 0.35
N GLU A 69 3.14 0.47 -0.19
CA GLU A 69 4.59 0.45 -0.14
C GLU A 69 5.12 0.45 1.30
N LYS A 70 4.54 1.27 2.18
CA LYS A 70 4.91 1.29 3.60
C LYS A 70 4.62 -0.06 4.26
N LYS A 71 3.43 -0.61 4.07
CA LYS A 71 3.08 -1.95 4.58
C LYS A 71 4.04 -3.03 4.07
N LEU A 72 4.47 -2.94 2.81
CA LEU A 72 5.43 -3.87 2.22
C LEU A 72 6.83 -3.71 2.85
N ARG A 73 7.30 -2.48 3.07
CA ARG A 73 8.56 -2.20 3.77
C ARG A 73 8.52 -2.75 5.20
N ASP A 74 7.46 -2.46 5.96
CA ASP A 74 7.30 -2.93 7.34
C ASP A 74 7.29 -4.47 7.41
N ARG A 75 6.64 -5.16 6.46
CA ARG A 75 6.68 -6.62 6.36
C ARG A 75 8.09 -7.15 6.09
N LYS A 76 8.84 -6.52 5.17
CA LYS A 76 10.23 -6.89 4.85
C LYS A 76 11.16 -6.65 6.04
N GLU A 77 10.98 -5.55 6.77
CA GLU A 77 11.77 -5.24 7.98
C GLU A 77 11.48 -6.20 9.12
N LYS A 78 10.20 -6.52 9.38
CA LYS A 78 9.84 -7.56 10.36
C LYS A 78 10.49 -8.90 10.01
N ALA A 79 10.44 -9.32 8.75
CA ALA A 79 11.10 -10.55 8.29
C ALA A 79 12.62 -10.53 8.50
N ARG A 80 13.28 -9.37 8.34
CA ARG A 80 14.72 -9.19 8.63
C ARG A 80 15.01 -9.22 10.13
N GLY A 81 14.16 -8.61 10.95
CA GLY A 81 14.27 -8.61 12.42
C GLY A 81 14.18 -10.02 13.02
N THR A 82 13.30 -10.88 12.48
CA THR A 82 13.19 -12.28 12.91
C THR A 82 14.46 -13.07 12.61
N LYS A 83 15.05 -12.89 11.40
CA LYS A 83 16.30 -13.56 11.01
C LYS A 83 17.51 -13.13 11.87
N LYS A 84 17.52 -11.90 12.40
CA LYS A 84 18.58 -11.44 13.31
C LYS A 84 18.50 -12.13 14.67
N LYS A 85 17.29 -12.26 15.24
CA LYS A 85 17.07 -12.99 16.50
C LYS A 85 17.34 -14.50 16.39
N GLU A 86 17.09 -15.12 15.25
CA GLU A 86 17.46 -16.52 15.00
C GLU A 86 18.98 -16.72 14.96
N LYS A 87 19.72 -15.81 14.33
CA LYS A 87 21.20 -15.86 14.31
C LYS A 87 21.81 -15.62 15.70
N GLU A 88 21.25 -14.71 16.50
CA GLU A 88 21.72 -14.48 17.88
C GLU A 88 21.45 -15.69 18.79
N LYS A 89 20.29 -16.35 18.68
CA LYS A 89 19.99 -17.59 19.42
C LYS A 89 20.86 -18.79 19.04
N ALA A 90 21.34 -18.85 17.79
CA ALA A 90 22.25 -19.91 17.35
C ALA A 90 23.65 -19.79 17.99
N ILE A 91 24.06 -18.57 18.35
CA ILE A 91 25.37 -18.29 18.95
C ILE A 91 25.35 -18.62 20.46
N ASP A 92 24.23 -18.39 21.16
CA ASP A 92 24.09 -18.68 22.60
C ASP A 92 24.10 -20.19 22.94
N ASN A 93 23.83 -21.07 21.98
CA ASN A 93 23.91 -22.53 22.19
C ASN A 93 25.34 -23.10 22.09
N TYR A 94 26.35 -22.26 21.82
CA TYR A 94 27.76 -22.66 21.79
C TYR A 94 28.55 -22.28 23.06
N ALA A 95 27.89 -21.86 24.13
CA ALA A 95 28.54 -21.70 25.43
C ALA A 95 28.69 -23.07 26.11
N PRO A 96 29.92 -23.57 26.38
CA PRO A 96 30.09 -24.84 27.05
C PRO A 96 29.52 -24.72 28.47
N LYS A 97 28.60 -25.63 28.81
CA LYS A 97 28.01 -25.78 30.14
C LYS A 97 29.13 -25.76 31.19
N ARG A 98 29.23 -24.68 31.96
CA ARG A 98 30.04 -24.67 33.18
C ARG A 98 29.42 -25.69 34.14
N LYS A 99 30.07 -26.85 34.27
CA LYS A 99 29.71 -27.82 35.30
C LYS A 99 29.92 -27.15 36.66
N LYS A 100 28.85 -27.12 37.47
CA LYS A 100 28.98 -26.96 38.91
C LYS A 100 29.70 -28.19 39.44
N SER A 101 30.82 -27.99 40.11
CA SER A 101 31.32 -28.90 41.13
C SER A 101 31.57 -28.05 42.36
N ASP A 102 30.61 -28.15 43.29
CA ASP A 102 30.88 -27.95 44.71
C ASP A 102 31.99 -28.93 45.15
N GLU A 103 32.65 -28.56 46.25
CA GLU A 103 33.76 -29.22 46.96
C GLU A 103 35.17 -28.74 46.59
N VAL A 104 36.08 -28.36 47.52
CA VAL A 104 36.11 -28.16 48.98
C VAL A 104 37.54 -27.65 49.27
N LEU A 105 37.77 -27.08 50.47
CA LEU A 105 39.06 -26.79 51.15
C LEU A 105 39.81 -25.49 50.82
N THR A 106 39.55 -24.53 51.71
CA THR A 106 40.54 -23.62 52.31
C THR A 106 41.83 -24.33 52.79
N TYR A 107 42.93 -23.55 52.83
CA TYR A 107 44.18 -23.66 53.63
C TYR A 107 45.50 -23.58 52.82
N PHE A 108 46.44 -22.80 53.39
CA PHE A 108 47.81 -22.38 52.96
C PHE A 108 47.89 -21.08 52.14
N SER A 109 48.27 -19.91 52.69
CA SER A 109 49.52 -19.48 53.35
C SER A 109 50.75 -19.55 52.44
N MET A 110 51.10 -18.44 51.80
CA MET A 110 52.45 -17.82 51.81
C MET A 110 52.32 -16.31 51.63
#